data_AF-A0A0M9E0S4-F1
#
_entry.id   AF-A0A0M9E0S4-F1
#
_cell.length_a   1.000
_cell.length_b   1.000
_cell.length_c   1.000
_cell.angle_alpha   90.00
_cell.angle_beta   90.00
_cell.angle_gamma   90.00
#
_symmetry.space_group_name_H-M   'P 1'
#
loop_
_entity.id
_entity.type
_entity.pdbx_description
1 polymer ?
#
loop_
_entity_poly.entity_id
_entity_poly.type
_entity_poly.pdbx_seq_one_letter_code
_entity_poly.pdbx_strand_id
1 'polypeptide(L)'
;MNVIIVEGMSDKKFLEAYISYLNEIFPKRYLIIDRVKNAKGQDAIFSVLNTQKIQIKKGVTKNIGILIDANNSGVQEKIDNIINPAIEKTFGVKNVIQSPNVRVSIDFEGNNINIFCYICNIDGKGELEDILHDMI
;
A
#
# COMPACT_ATOMS: atom_id res chain seq x y z
N MET A 1 7.78 -3.40 12.74
CA MET A 1 7.33 -2.12 12.17
C MET A 1 6.28 -2.39 11.12
N ASN A 2 5.25 -1.53 11.07
CA ASN A 2 4.25 -1.52 10.01
C ASN A 2 4.60 -0.40 9.04
N VAL A 3 4.62 -0.68 7.74
CA VAL A 3 4.87 0.32 6.71
C VAL A 3 3.58 0.53 5.93
N ILE A 4 3.23 1.78 5.63
CA ILE A 4 2.12 2.11 4.72
C ILE A 4 2.70 2.92 3.57
N ILE A 5 2.44 2.47 2.36
CA ILE A 5 2.80 3.13 1.10
C ILE A 5 1.56 3.83 0.58
N VAL A 6 1.65 5.11 0.24
CA VAL A 6 0.53 5.93 -0.24
C VAL A 6 0.80 6.56 -1.61
N GLU A 7 -0.25 6.95 -2.32
CA GLU A 7 -0.20 7.56 -3.66
C GLU A 7 0.46 8.95 -3.67
N GLY A 8 0.19 9.77 -2.65
CA GLY A 8 0.71 11.12 -2.56
C GLY A 8 0.72 11.73 -1.16
N MET A 9 1.01 13.03 -1.13
CA MET A 9 1.12 13.82 0.10
C MET A 9 -0.25 14.03 0.78
N SER A 10 -1.34 14.13 0.01
CA SER A 10 -2.70 14.29 0.56
C SER A 10 -3.10 13.05 1.36
N ASP A 11 -2.95 11.86 0.75
CA ASP A 11 -3.20 10.56 1.41
C ASP A 11 -2.36 10.39 2.66
N LYS A 12 -1.08 10.77 2.57
CA LYS A 12 -0.16 10.71 3.71
C LYS A 12 -0.70 11.54 4.87
N LYS A 13 -1.04 12.81 4.62
CA LYS A 13 -1.56 13.70 5.66
C LYS A 13 -2.85 13.19 6.27
N PHE A 14 -3.76 12.68 5.43
CA PHE A 14 -5.00 12.06 5.90
C PHE A 14 -4.72 10.88 6.84
N LEU A 15 -3.88 9.94 6.41
CA LEU A 15 -3.54 8.76 7.22
C LEU A 15 -2.77 9.12 8.49
N GLU A 16 -1.87 10.11 8.44
CA GLU A 16 -1.18 10.61 9.64
C GLU A 16 -2.18 11.16 10.67
N ALA A 17 -3.14 11.97 10.24
CA ALA A 17 -4.19 12.49 11.11
C ALA A 17 -5.08 11.37 11.66
N TYR A 18 -5.53 10.46 10.80
CA TYR A 18 -6.38 9.33 11.20
C TYR A 18 -5.66 8.38 12.16
N ILE A 19 -4.38 8.07 11.93
CA ILE A 19 -3.58 7.25 12.83
C ILE A 19 -3.31 7.97 14.14
N SER A 20 -3.10 9.29 14.12
CA SER A 20 -2.98 10.07 15.36
C SER A 20 -4.22 9.92 16.23
N TYR A 21 -5.41 10.10 15.63
CA TYR A 21 -6.68 9.88 16.30
C TYR A 21 -6.83 8.44 16.83
N LEU A 22 -6.54 7.44 16.00
CA LEU A 22 -6.62 6.04 16.43
C LEU A 22 -5.61 5.67 17.52
N ASN A 23 -4.43 6.30 17.54
CA ASN A 23 -3.38 6.01 18.52
C ASN A 23 -3.72 6.48 19.93
N GLU A 24 -4.64 7.43 20.08
CA GLU A 24 -5.22 7.78 21.39
C GLU A 24 -5.96 6.58 22.00
N ILE A 25 -6.45 5.67 21.15
CA ILE A 25 -7.24 4.50 21.53
C ILE A 25 -6.41 3.21 21.48
N PHE A 26 -5.59 3.03 20.45
CA PHE A 26 -4.80 1.83 20.17
C PHE A 26 -3.37 2.18 19.71
N PRO A 27 -2.43 2.39 20.64
CA PRO A 27 -1.10 2.88 20.30
C PRO A 27 -0.32 1.89 19.43
N LYS A 28 -0.08 2.27 18.18
CA LYS A 28 0.75 1.55 17.20
C LYS A 28 1.63 2.51 16.42
N ARG A 29 2.82 2.03 16.05
CA ARG A 29 3.75 2.78 15.20
C ARG A 29 3.65 2.34 13.74
N TYR A 30 3.47 3.31 12.87
CA TYR A 30 3.43 3.17 11.42
C TYR A 30 4.51 4.06 10.81
N LEU A 31 5.18 3.55 9.78
CA LEU A 31 6.02 4.35 8.89
C LEU A 31 5.22 4.60 7.62
N ILE A 32 4.82 5.85 7.37
CA ILE A 32 4.01 6.24 6.20
C ILE A 32 4.92 6.88 5.16
N ILE A 33 4.99 6.25 3.99
CA ILE A 33 5.91 6.57 2.91
C ILE A 33 5.09 6.92 1.67
N ASP A 34 5.31 8.11 1.12
CA ASP A 34 4.80 8.48 -0.20
C ASP A 34 5.52 7.63 -1.25
N ARG A 35 4.79 7.14 -2.26
CA ARG A 35 5.42 6.52 -3.42
C ARG A 35 6.36 7.53 -4.09
N VAL A 36 7.28 7.05 -4.91
CA VAL A 36 8.25 7.94 -5.56
C VAL A 36 7.54 8.84 -6.58
N LYS A 37 7.36 10.13 -6.26
CA LYS A 37 6.58 11.11 -7.05
C LYS A 37 6.89 11.15 -8.56
N ASN A 38 8.13 10.88 -8.95
CA ASN A 38 8.56 10.93 -10.35
C ASN A 38 8.61 9.56 -11.04
N ALA A 39 8.33 8.48 -10.31
CA ALA A 39 8.22 7.15 -10.87
C ALA A 39 6.78 6.91 -11.34
N LYS A 40 6.62 6.22 -12.47
CA LYS A 40 5.31 5.89 -13.05
C LYS A 40 5.01 4.40 -12.92
N GLY A 41 3.72 4.06 -12.88
CA GLY A 41 3.26 2.68 -12.83
C GLY A 41 3.89 1.90 -11.66
N GLN A 42 4.30 0.66 -11.93
CA GLN A 42 4.90 -0.23 -10.92
C GLN A 42 6.13 0.35 -10.19
N ASP A 43 6.91 1.22 -10.84
CA ASP A 43 8.20 1.66 -10.30
C ASP A 43 8.05 2.58 -9.08
N ALA A 44 6.89 3.22 -8.95
CA ALA A 44 6.57 4.07 -7.81
C ALA A 44 6.44 3.27 -6.51
N ILE A 45 5.84 2.08 -6.57
CA ILE A 45 5.68 1.17 -5.43
C ILE A 45 6.92 0.30 -5.26
N PHE A 46 7.47 -0.23 -6.36
CA PHE A 46 8.65 -1.09 -6.36
C PHE A 46 9.81 -0.46 -5.60
N SER A 47 10.10 0.83 -5.84
CA SER A 47 11.22 1.51 -5.19
C SER A 47 11.08 1.48 -3.66
N VAL A 48 9.88 1.73 -3.14
CA VAL A 48 9.61 1.70 -1.70
C VAL A 48 9.71 0.27 -1.16
N LEU A 49 9.05 -0.69 -1.82
CA LEU A 49 9.14 -2.11 -1.44
C LEU A 49 10.59 -2.61 -1.42
N ASN A 50 11.39 -2.22 -2.41
CA ASN A 50 12.79 -2.61 -2.52
C ASN A 50 13.64 -2.06 -1.37
N THR A 51 13.39 -0.82 -0.91
CA THR A 51 14.07 -0.28 0.28
C THR A 51 13.72 -1.05 1.56
N GLN A 52 12.53 -1.67 1.62
CA GLN A 52 12.10 -2.44 2.78
C GLN A 52 12.70 -3.84 2.84
N LYS A 53 13.29 -4.37 1.75
CA LYS A 53 13.86 -5.73 1.72
C LYS A 53 14.83 -5.99 2.86
N ILE A 54 15.72 -5.04 3.17
CA ILE A 54 16.70 -5.21 4.26
C ILE A 54 15.99 -5.31 5.62
N GLN A 55 14.95 -4.51 5.85
CA GLN A 55 14.20 -4.52 7.12
C GLN A 55 13.34 -5.79 7.26
N ILE A 56 12.83 -6.31 6.15
CA ILE A 56 12.09 -7.58 6.10
C ILE A 56 13.02 -8.75 6.41
N LYS A 57 14.20 -8.83 5.78
CA LYS A 57 15.21 -9.87 6.04
C LYS A 57 15.65 -9.93 7.49
N LYS A 58 15.68 -8.77 8.16
CA LYS A 58 15.98 -8.65 9.60
C LYS A 58 14.79 -8.98 10.51
N GLY A 59 13.64 -9.34 9.96
CA GLY A 59 12.39 -9.60 10.71
C GLY A 59 11.75 -8.36 11.34
N VAL A 60 12.22 -7.16 10.98
CA VAL A 60 11.75 -5.89 11.55
C VAL A 60 10.43 -5.46 10.92
N THR A 61 10.34 -5.45 9.59
CA THR A 61 9.11 -5.13 8.87
C THR A 61 8.31 -6.40 8.63
N LYS A 62 7.10 -6.48 9.18
CA LYS A 62 6.21 -7.66 9.07
C LYS A 62 4.89 -7.36 8.36
N ASN A 63 4.52 -6.09 8.25
CA ASN A 63 3.26 -5.66 7.64
C ASN A 63 3.53 -4.48 6.71
N ILE A 64 3.03 -4.58 5.49
CA ILE A 64 3.07 -3.53 4.47
C ILE A 64 1.63 -3.27 4.03
N GLY A 65 1.16 -2.05 4.22
CA GLY A 65 -0.07 -1.54 3.62
C GLY A 65 0.27 -0.77 2.34
N ILE A 66 -0.55 -0.95 1.31
CA ILE A 66 -0.50 -0.19 0.06
C ILE A 66 -1.87 0.46 -0.08
N LEU A 67 -1.91 1.79 -0.03
CA LEU A 67 -3.09 2.63 -0.26
C LEU A 67 -2.87 3.39 -1.57
N ILE A 68 -3.71 3.16 -2.56
CA ILE A 68 -3.63 3.87 -3.85
C ILE A 68 -5.03 4.15 -4.39
N ASP A 69 -5.14 5.09 -5.30
CA ASP A 69 -6.42 5.44 -5.91
C ASP A 69 -6.73 4.56 -7.12
N ALA A 70 -7.99 4.24 -7.35
CA ALA A 70 -8.42 3.54 -8.55
C ALA A 70 -8.33 4.43 -9.79
N ASN A 71 -8.56 5.74 -9.61
CA ASN A 71 -8.69 6.74 -10.68
C ASN A 71 -9.70 6.27 -11.74
N ASN A 72 -9.53 6.74 -12.99
CA ASN A 72 -10.32 6.30 -14.13
C ASN A 72 -9.95 4.90 -14.65
N SER A 73 -8.72 4.44 -14.36
CA SER A 73 -8.21 3.09 -14.71
C SER A 73 -8.97 1.98 -13.98
N GLY A 74 -9.46 2.28 -12.78
CA GLY A 74 -10.21 1.35 -11.96
C GLY A 74 -9.34 0.36 -11.19
N VAL A 75 -9.99 -0.36 -10.28
CA VAL A 75 -9.35 -1.24 -9.29
C VAL A 75 -8.50 -2.33 -9.94
N GLN A 76 -9.05 -3.07 -10.91
CA GLN A 76 -8.38 -4.24 -11.47
C GLN A 76 -7.10 -3.84 -12.23
N GLU A 77 -7.14 -2.73 -12.96
CA GLU A 77 -5.98 -2.22 -13.68
C GLU A 77 -4.83 -1.87 -12.72
N LYS A 78 -5.14 -1.29 -11.56
CA LYS A 78 -4.12 -1.00 -10.53
C LYS A 78 -3.50 -2.27 -9.95
N ILE A 79 -4.30 -3.32 -9.73
CA ILE A 79 -3.81 -4.61 -9.24
C ILE A 79 -2.85 -5.22 -10.27
N ASP A 80 -3.30 -5.34 -11.52
CA ASP A 80 -2.62 -6.11 -12.55
C ASP A 80 -1.40 -5.40 -13.13
N ASN A 81 -1.45 -4.07 -13.26
CA ASN A 81 -0.40 -3.30 -13.96
C ASN A 81 0.53 -2.52 -13.02
N ILE A 82 0.21 -2.43 -11.73
CA ILE A 82 1.01 -1.63 -10.77
C ILE A 82 1.40 -2.46 -9.56
N ILE A 83 0.44 -3.00 -8.80
CA ILE A 83 0.71 -3.63 -7.51
C ILE A 83 1.38 -4.99 -7.67
N ASN A 84 0.75 -5.92 -8.39
CA ASN A 84 1.32 -7.26 -8.59
C ASN A 84 2.69 -7.21 -9.29
N PRO A 85 2.88 -6.39 -10.34
CA PRO A 85 4.20 -6.26 -10.96
C PRO A 85 5.27 -5.69 -10.01
N ALA A 86 4.92 -4.72 -9.15
CA ALA A 86 5.85 -4.19 -8.15
C ALA A 86 6.22 -5.25 -7.09
N ILE A 87 5.25 -6.07 -6.66
CA ILE A 87 5.45 -7.18 -5.72
C ILE A 87 6.34 -8.25 -6.37
N GLU A 88 6.04 -8.66 -7.61
CA GLU A 88 6.82 -9.63 -8.37
C GLU A 88 8.27 -9.15 -8.53
N LYS A 89 8.46 -7.90 -8.97
CA LYS A 89 9.78 -7.31 -9.14
C LYS A 89 10.57 -7.24 -7.83
N THR A 90 9.89 -7.07 -6.70
CA THR A 90 10.56 -6.98 -5.38
C THR A 90 10.88 -8.36 -4.80
N PHE A 91 9.91 -9.26 -4.81
CA PHE A 91 9.89 -10.50 -4.02
C PHE A 91 9.88 -11.78 -4.86
N GLY A 92 9.72 -11.68 -6.19
CA GLY A 92 9.70 -12.82 -7.11
C GLY A 92 8.41 -13.65 -7.10
N VAL A 93 7.35 -13.15 -6.45
CA VAL A 93 6.04 -13.83 -6.34
C VAL A 93 4.99 -13.13 -7.21
N LYS A 94 4.25 -13.94 -7.99
CA LYS A 94 3.27 -13.49 -8.98
C LYS A 94 1.85 -13.53 -8.43
N ASN A 95 0.99 -12.65 -8.96
CA ASN A 95 -0.47 -12.65 -8.75
C ASN A 95 -0.87 -12.75 -7.27
N VAL A 96 -0.14 -12.03 -6.42
CA VAL A 96 -0.27 -12.06 -4.97
C VAL A 96 -1.57 -11.42 -4.51
N ILE A 97 -1.94 -10.29 -5.11
CA ILE A 97 -3.19 -9.58 -4.85
C ILE A 97 -4.18 -9.94 -5.96
N GLN A 98 -5.33 -10.50 -5.62
CA GLN A 98 -6.37 -10.89 -6.60
C GLN A 98 -7.62 -10.00 -6.55
N SER A 99 -7.80 -9.27 -5.46
CA SER A 99 -8.91 -8.35 -5.25
C SER A 99 -8.48 -7.24 -4.29
N PRO A 100 -9.13 -6.06 -4.29
CA PRO A 100 -8.85 -5.03 -3.31
C PRO A 100 -9.24 -5.49 -1.90
N ASN A 101 -8.73 -4.80 -0.89
CA ASN A 101 -9.10 -4.93 0.52
C ASN A 101 -8.77 -6.30 1.13
N VAL A 102 -7.81 -7.01 0.53
CA VAL A 102 -7.33 -8.31 1.02
C VAL A 102 -6.02 -8.16 1.79
N ARG A 103 -5.86 -9.04 2.76
CA ARG A 103 -4.58 -9.34 3.40
C ARG A 103 -4.03 -10.63 2.80
N VAL A 104 -2.80 -10.59 2.35
CA VAL A 104 -2.06 -11.76 1.87
C VAL A 104 -0.75 -11.89 2.59
N SER A 105 -0.31 -13.13 2.81
CA SER A 105 0.99 -13.41 3.41
C SER A 105 1.90 -14.00 2.36
N ILE A 106 3.13 -13.49 2.29
CA ILE A 106 4.19 -14.08 1.46
C ILE A 106 5.39 -14.41 2.33
N ASP A 107 6.07 -15.53 2.01
CA ASP A 107 7.39 -15.82 2.57
C ASP A 107 8.45 -15.17 1.69
N PHE A 108 9.32 -14.38 2.31
CA PHE A 108 10.48 -13.79 1.66
C PHE A 108 11.74 -14.13 2.44
N GLU A 109 12.50 -15.10 1.91
CA GLU A 109 13.75 -15.58 2.54
C GLU A 109 13.54 -16.06 3.99
N GLY A 110 12.49 -16.84 4.23
CA GLY A 110 12.16 -17.39 5.56
C GLY A 110 11.49 -16.41 6.51
N ASN A 111 11.17 -15.20 6.06
CA ASN A 111 10.42 -14.21 6.81
C ASN A 111 9.02 -14.02 6.20
N ASN A 112 8.00 -14.39 6.98
CA ASN A 112 6.61 -14.10 6.62
C ASN A 112 6.31 -12.61 6.74
N ILE A 113 5.87 -12.00 5.64
CA ILE A 113 5.34 -10.64 5.62
C ILE A 113 3.88 -10.63 5.17
N ASN A 114 3.12 -9.73 5.76
CA ASN A 114 1.74 -9.47 5.35
C ASN A 114 1.70 -8.25 4.44
N ILE A 115 1.05 -8.38 3.30
CA ILE A 115 0.75 -7.28 2.39
C ILE A 115 -0.76 -7.04 2.45
N PHE A 116 -1.14 -5.79 2.67
CA PHE A 116 -2.51 -5.31 2.63
C PHE A 116 -2.61 -4.32 1.48
N CYS A 117 -3.60 -4.49 0.63
CA CYS A 117 -3.85 -3.55 -0.44
C CYS A 117 -5.26 -2.97 -0.30
N TYR A 118 -5.35 -1.66 -0.14
CA TYR A 118 -6.59 -0.91 -0.22
C TYR A 118 -6.52 -0.01 -1.43
N ILE A 119 -7.54 -0.08 -2.28
CA ILE A 119 -7.63 0.76 -3.48
C ILE A 119 -8.84 1.68 -3.29
N CYS A 120 -8.61 2.97 -3.13
CA CYS A 120 -9.66 3.96 -2.96
C CYS A 120 -10.55 3.98 -4.20
N ASN A 121 -11.85 3.74 -4.02
CA ASN A 121 -12.82 3.76 -5.09
C ASN A 121 -14.26 3.93 -4.58
N ILE A 122 -15.11 4.50 -5.42
CA ILE A 122 -16.57 4.41 -5.45
C ILE A 122 -16.93 3.73 -6.78
N ASP A 123 -17.69 2.64 -6.72
CA ASP A 123 -18.08 1.84 -7.91
C ASP A 123 -16.89 1.43 -8.80
N GLY A 124 -15.75 1.12 -8.19
CA GLY A 124 -14.56 0.62 -8.87
C GLY A 124 -13.65 1.69 -9.48
N LYS A 125 -13.96 2.99 -9.32
CA LYS A 125 -13.16 4.13 -9.78
C LYS A 125 -13.05 5.24 -8.72
N GLY A 126 -12.17 6.21 -8.93
CA GLY A 126 -12.05 7.39 -8.07
C GLY A 126 -10.87 7.35 -7.12
N GLU A 127 -10.88 8.31 -6.20
CA GLU A 127 -9.76 8.70 -5.33
C GLU A 127 -10.21 8.73 -3.86
N LEU A 128 -9.28 8.93 -2.94
CA LEU A 128 -9.58 9.10 -1.52
C LEU A 128 -10.56 10.27 -1.29
N GLU A 129 -10.37 11.38 -2.00
CA GLU A 129 -11.18 12.59 -1.90
C GLU A 129 -12.65 12.33 -2.26
N ASP A 130 -12.91 11.47 -3.26
CA ASP A 130 -14.27 11.09 -3.64
C ASP A 130 -14.99 10.37 -2.48
N ILE A 131 -14.30 9.44 -1.81
CA ILE A 131 -14.81 8.72 -0.65
C ILE A 131 -15.12 9.68 0.50
N LEU A 132 -14.21 10.62 0.76
CA LEU A 132 -14.41 11.61 1.83
C LEU A 132 -15.59 12.53 1.54
N HIS A 133 -15.83 12.87 0.28
CA HIS A 133 -16.99 13.67 -0.13
C HIS A 133 -18.31 12.91 -0.01
N ASP A 134 -18.36 11.62 -0.36
CA ASP A 134 -19.58 10.79 -0.27
C ASP A 134 -20.02 10.54 1.19
N MET A 135 -19.11 10.72 2.15
CA MET A 135 -19.37 10.56 3.59
C MET A 135 -20.01 11.78 4.26
N ILE A 136 -20.19 12.90 3.56
CA ILE A 136 -20.74 14.17 4.07
C ILE A 136 -22.12 14.43 3.48
#